data_AF-A0A7V3I7K2-F1
#
_entry.id   AF-A0A7V3I7K2-F1
#
_cell.length_a   1.000
_cell.length_b   1.000
_cell.length_c   1.000
_cell.angle_alpha   90.00
_cell.angle_beta   90.00
_cell.angle_gamma   90.00
#
_symmetry.space_group_name_H-M   'P 1'
#
loop_
_entity.id
_entity.type
_entity.pdbx_description
1 polymer ?
#
loop_
_entity_poly.entity_id
_entity_poly.type
_entity_poly.pdbx_seq_one_letter_code
_entity_poly.pdbx_strand_id
1 'polypeptide(L)'
;MIQDDAAKAIRKILSVDEVPFNVPPKREFGDFSTAVCLAQARIQKRAPMVIAQEVAAKLKTVRLPYVKEVTVTPPGYLNFKIDHARYVKSVIERVRKQGPGYGRSNVGRRRRVLVEHTNVNPNKAMHIGHLRNAIIGDSVVRTLQKLNYDVQACNYIDDTGVQVADVVVGMLFLDEPRYAGGDDFSAVWAKYDNGSEGNAGQSFDYWCWDLYARVTQAFEADESL
;
A
#
# COMPACT_ATOMS: atom_id res chain seq x y z
N MET A 1 -7.71 -16.31 -10.30
CA MET A 1 -8.50 -16.68 -11.49
C MET A 1 -8.41 -18.17 -11.80
N ILE A 2 -7.26 -18.70 -12.27
CA ILE A 2 -7.15 -20.15 -12.63
C ILE A 2 -7.40 -21.06 -11.43
N GLN A 3 -6.75 -20.76 -10.30
CA GLN A 3 -6.98 -21.48 -9.04
C GLN A 3 -8.43 -21.32 -8.54
N ASP A 4 -9.06 -20.15 -8.72
CA ASP A 4 -10.47 -19.95 -8.32
C ASP A 4 -11.43 -20.81 -9.15
N ASP A 5 -11.19 -20.92 -10.46
CA ASP A 5 -11.99 -21.76 -11.36
C ASP A 5 -11.81 -23.24 -11.03
N ALA A 6 -10.56 -23.66 -10.75
CA ALA A 6 -10.26 -25.01 -10.28
C ALA A 6 -10.91 -25.29 -8.91
N ALA A 7 -10.81 -24.37 -7.94
CA ALA A 7 -11.47 -24.47 -6.64
C ALA A 7 -12.99 -24.61 -6.81
N LYS A 8 -13.63 -23.75 -7.60
CA LYS A 8 -15.09 -23.84 -7.85
C LYS A 8 -15.49 -25.20 -8.41
N ALA A 9 -14.75 -25.73 -9.38
CA ALA A 9 -15.02 -27.04 -9.95
C ALA A 9 -14.86 -28.16 -8.90
N ILE A 10 -13.77 -28.14 -8.13
CA ILE A 10 -13.48 -29.13 -7.08
C ILE A 10 -14.51 -29.07 -5.96
N ARG A 11 -14.90 -27.87 -5.50
CA ARG A 11 -15.95 -27.69 -4.49
C ARG A 11 -17.26 -28.30 -4.92
N LYS A 12 -17.63 -28.14 -6.20
CA LYS A 12 -18.85 -28.78 -6.75
C LYS A 12 -18.74 -30.30 -6.81
N ILE A 13 -17.55 -30.84 -7.07
CA ILE A 13 -17.34 -32.30 -7.18
C ILE A 13 -17.31 -32.98 -5.80
N LEU A 14 -16.65 -32.34 -4.83
CA LEU A 14 -16.40 -32.92 -3.51
C LEU A 14 -17.34 -32.41 -2.41
N SER A 15 -18.15 -31.38 -2.68
CA SER A 15 -19.00 -30.69 -1.70
C SER A 15 -18.21 -30.20 -0.48
N VAL A 16 -17.14 -29.44 -0.74
CA VAL A 16 -16.25 -28.86 0.28
C VAL A 16 -16.27 -27.34 0.22
N ASP A 17 -16.00 -26.68 1.34
CA ASP A 17 -16.02 -25.21 1.43
C ASP A 17 -14.74 -24.58 0.89
N GLU A 18 -13.59 -25.21 1.17
CA GLU A 18 -12.27 -24.69 0.82
C GLU A 18 -11.43 -25.70 0.06
N VAL A 19 -10.62 -25.18 -0.86
CA VAL A 19 -9.66 -25.95 -1.65
C VAL A 19 -8.34 -25.17 -1.61
N PRO A 20 -7.46 -25.45 -0.64
CA PRO A 20 -6.17 -24.78 -0.56
C PRO A 20 -5.27 -25.26 -1.70
N PHE A 21 -4.55 -24.33 -2.32
CA PHE A 21 -3.55 -24.61 -3.34
C PHE A 21 -2.16 -24.21 -2.87
N ASN A 22 -1.18 -25.04 -3.20
CA ASN A 22 0.22 -24.81 -2.93
C ASN A 22 1.03 -24.93 -4.23
N VAL A 23 2.26 -24.43 -4.23
CA VAL A 23 3.21 -24.70 -5.30
C VAL A 23 3.84 -26.08 -5.03
N PRO A 24 3.81 -27.01 -5.98
CA PRO A 24 4.41 -28.32 -5.78
C PRO A 24 5.94 -28.24 -5.68
N PRO A 25 6.60 -29.17 -4.99
CA PRO A 25 8.05 -29.14 -4.76
C PRO A 25 8.87 -29.35 -6.03
N LYS A 26 8.29 -29.99 -7.05
CA LYS A 26 8.92 -30.23 -8.36
C LYS A 26 8.05 -29.68 -9.48
N ARG A 27 8.68 -29.04 -10.46
CA ARG A 27 7.99 -28.48 -11.65
C ARG A 27 7.30 -29.55 -12.51
N GLU A 28 7.75 -30.79 -12.45
CA GLU A 28 7.11 -31.92 -13.14
C GLU A 28 5.68 -32.19 -12.65
N PHE A 29 5.38 -31.81 -11.39
CA PHE A 29 4.07 -31.90 -10.78
C PHE A 29 3.18 -30.68 -11.07
N GLY A 30 3.52 -29.86 -12.07
CA GLY A 30 2.71 -28.73 -12.51
C GLY A 30 3.04 -27.41 -11.81
N ASP A 31 2.15 -26.43 -12.00
CA ASP A 31 2.30 -25.05 -11.54
C ASP A 31 1.67 -24.84 -10.16
N PHE A 32 0.61 -25.59 -9.84
CA PHE A 32 -0.01 -25.59 -8.53
C PHE A 32 -0.65 -26.96 -8.24
N SER A 33 -0.81 -27.29 -6.96
CA SER A 33 -1.40 -28.54 -6.51
C SER A 33 -2.29 -28.35 -5.29
N THR A 34 -3.17 -29.32 -5.03
CA THR A 34 -4.00 -29.36 -3.82
C THR A 34 -4.00 -30.74 -3.19
N ALA A 35 -3.98 -30.76 -1.86
CA ALA A 35 -4.10 -31.96 -1.04
C ALA A 35 -5.55 -32.24 -0.59
N VAL A 36 -6.54 -31.54 -1.15
CA VAL A 36 -7.95 -31.65 -0.71
C VAL A 36 -8.47 -33.09 -0.69
N CYS A 37 -8.02 -33.94 -1.63
CA CYS A 37 -8.39 -35.35 -1.68
C CYS A 37 -7.84 -36.18 -0.51
N LEU A 38 -6.67 -35.80 0.04
CA LEU A 38 -6.12 -36.41 1.26
C LEU A 38 -6.98 -36.06 2.47
N ALA A 39 -7.41 -34.80 2.59
CA ALA A 39 -8.30 -34.38 3.66
C ALA A 39 -9.66 -35.11 3.57
N GLN A 40 -10.18 -35.29 2.35
CA GLN A 40 -11.44 -35.99 2.11
C GLN A 40 -11.37 -37.50 2.32
N ALA A 41 -10.19 -38.12 2.25
CA ALA A 41 -10.03 -39.56 2.46
C ALA A 41 -10.56 -40.04 3.82
N ARG A 42 -10.31 -39.25 4.88
CA ARG A 42 -10.77 -39.57 6.25
C ARG A 42 -12.31 -39.48 6.35
N ILE A 43 -12.90 -38.48 5.71
CA ILE A 43 -14.34 -38.21 5.75
C ILE A 43 -15.11 -39.25 4.94
N GLN A 44 -14.63 -39.54 3.72
CA GLN A 44 -15.29 -40.46 2.80
C GLN A 44 -14.94 -41.93 3.08
N LYS A 45 -13.97 -42.21 3.96
CA LYS A 45 -13.44 -43.56 4.26
C LYS A 45 -12.97 -44.30 3.01
N ARG A 46 -12.33 -43.57 2.09
CA ARG A 46 -11.83 -44.08 0.80
C ARG A 46 -10.35 -43.74 0.64
N ALA A 47 -9.62 -44.58 -0.10
CA ALA A 47 -8.21 -44.31 -0.38
C ALA A 47 -8.05 -42.96 -1.12
N PRO A 48 -7.16 -42.06 -0.67
CA PRO A 48 -7.06 -40.72 -1.26
C PRO A 48 -6.70 -40.73 -2.74
N MET A 49 -5.92 -41.71 -3.20
CA MET A 49 -5.61 -41.92 -4.61
C MET A 49 -6.87 -42.17 -5.45
N VAL A 50 -7.83 -42.95 -4.94
CA VAL A 50 -9.09 -43.24 -5.64
C VAL A 50 -9.92 -41.97 -5.76
N ILE A 51 -10.03 -41.19 -4.67
CA ILE A 51 -10.73 -39.91 -4.66
C ILE A 51 -10.08 -38.95 -5.67
N ALA A 52 -8.74 -38.82 -5.65
CA ALA A 52 -8.03 -37.93 -6.54
C ALA A 52 -8.17 -38.33 -8.02
N GLN A 53 -8.13 -39.63 -8.33
CA GLN A 53 -8.35 -40.13 -9.70
C GLN A 53 -9.77 -39.82 -10.20
N GLU A 54 -10.79 -40.03 -9.36
CA GLU A 54 -12.18 -39.70 -9.71
C GLU A 54 -12.38 -38.19 -9.92
N VAL A 55 -11.80 -37.37 -9.04
CA VAL A 55 -11.87 -35.92 -9.17
C VAL A 55 -11.15 -35.47 -10.44
N ALA A 56 -9.94 -35.98 -10.71
CA ALA A 56 -9.21 -35.66 -11.94
C ALA A 56 -10.00 -36.07 -13.20
N ALA A 57 -10.66 -37.24 -13.18
CA ALA A 57 -11.51 -37.70 -14.27
C ALA A 57 -12.72 -36.76 -14.48
N LYS A 58 -13.40 -36.36 -13.40
CA LYS A 58 -14.49 -35.37 -13.46
C LYS A 58 -14.01 -33.98 -13.91
N LEU A 59 -12.80 -33.57 -13.50
CA LEU A 59 -12.22 -32.30 -13.95
C LEU A 59 -11.87 -32.29 -15.44
N LYS A 60 -11.64 -33.45 -16.07
CA LYS A 60 -11.47 -33.53 -17.53
C LYS A 60 -12.78 -33.25 -18.29
N THR A 61 -13.94 -33.54 -17.70
CA THR A 61 -15.24 -33.25 -18.32
C THR A 61 -15.67 -31.80 -18.09
N VAL A 62 -15.09 -31.14 -17.08
CA VAL A 62 -15.28 -29.70 -16.83
C VAL A 62 -14.25 -28.90 -17.61
N ARG A 63 -14.69 -27.93 -18.41
CA ARG A 63 -13.77 -27.04 -19.12
C ARG A 63 -13.10 -26.08 -18.14
N LEU A 64 -11.89 -26.40 -17.68
CA LEU A 64 -11.04 -25.50 -16.90
C LEU A 64 -10.27 -24.57 -17.85
N PRO A 65 -10.51 -23.24 -17.85
CA PRO A 65 -9.77 -22.32 -18.69
C PRO A 65 -8.28 -22.34 -18.33
N TYR A 66 -7.43 -22.36 -19.36
CA TYR A 66 -5.97 -22.25 -19.23
C TYR A 66 -5.28 -23.40 -18.47
N VAL A 67 -5.99 -24.48 -18.14
CA VAL A 67 -5.37 -25.71 -17.61
C VAL A 67 -5.08 -26.64 -18.78
N LYS A 68 -3.81 -27.00 -18.96
CA LYS A 68 -3.35 -27.96 -19.96
C LYS A 68 -3.62 -29.39 -19.52
N GLU A 69 -3.35 -29.68 -18.25
CA GLU A 69 -3.41 -31.04 -17.71
C GLU A 69 -3.68 -31.04 -16.21
N VAL A 70 -4.41 -32.05 -15.75
CA VAL A 70 -4.56 -32.39 -14.34
C VAL A 70 -4.02 -33.80 -14.12
N THR A 71 -3.00 -33.93 -13.28
CA THR A 71 -2.39 -35.22 -12.93
C THR A 71 -2.59 -35.55 -11.45
N VAL A 72 -2.48 -36.83 -11.11
CA VAL A 72 -2.57 -37.31 -9.73
C VAL A 72 -1.23 -37.90 -9.33
N THR A 73 -0.68 -37.48 -8.19
CA THR A 73 0.54 -38.08 -7.63
C THR A 73 0.30 -38.62 -6.22
N PRO A 74 1.01 -39.67 -5.80
CA PRO A 74 0.94 -40.17 -4.44
C PRO A 74 1.22 -39.06 -3.40
N PRO A 75 0.55 -39.09 -2.23
CA PRO A 75 -0.47 -40.05 -1.81
C PRO A 75 -1.91 -39.66 -2.21
N GLY A 76 -2.11 -38.74 -3.16
CA GLY A 76 -3.43 -38.27 -3.62
C GLY A 76 -3.48 -36.78 -3.96
N TYR A 77 -2.35 -36.18 -4.31
CA TYR A 77 -2.30 -34.78 -4.73
C TYR A 77 -2.91 -34.62 -6.12
N LEU A 78 -3.75 -33.59 -6.27
CA LEU A 78 -4.18 -33.11 -7.58
C LEU A 78 -3.22 -32.01 -8.04
N ASN A 79 -2.58 -32.24 -9.17
CA ASN A 79 -1.56 -31.39 -9.76
C ASN A 79 -2.09 -30.74 -11.03
N PHE A 80 -1.85 -29.46 -11.22
CA PHE A 80 -2.40 -28.68 -12.34
C PHE A 80 -1.26 -28.06 -13.14
N LYS A 81 -1.25 -28.33 -14.44
CA LYS A 81 -0.33 -27.72 -15.39
C LYS A 81 -1.08 -26.67 -16.21
N ILE A 82 -0.56 -25.45 -16.23
CA ILE A 82 -1.13 -24.32 -16.95
C ILE A 82 -0.70 -24.39 -18.42
N ASP A 83 -1.65 -24.08 -19.31
CA ASP A 83 -1.36 -23.75 -20.70
C ASP A 83 -0.83 -22.31 -20.74
N HIS A 84 0.47 -22.17 -20.48
CA HIS A 84 1.16 -20.88 -20.42
C HIS A 84 1.00 -20.06 -21.70
N ALA A 85 1.09 -20.70 -22.87
CA ALA A 85 0.96 -19.99 -24.15
C ALA A 85 -0.42 -19.34 -24.30
N ARG A 86 -1.49 -20.10 -24.02
CA ARG A 86 -2.85 -19.58 -24.07
C ARG A 86 -3.11 -18.55 -22.98
N TYR A 87 -2.62 -18.79 -21.76
CA TYR A 87 -2.79 -17.88 -20.64
C TYR A 87 -2.11 -16.54 -20.90
N VAL A 88 -0.83 -16.54 -21.25
CA VAL A 88 -0.04 -15.34 -21.53
C VAL A 88 -0.64 -14.54 -22.68
N LYS A 89 -1.04 -15.21 -23.78
CA LYS A 89 -1.75 -14.54 -24.88
C LYS A 89 -3.00 -13.81 -24.39
N SER A 90 -3.82 -14.48 -23.56
CA SER A 90 -5.03 -13.85 -22.99
C SER A 90 -4.72 -12.67 -22.08
N VAL A 91 -3.63 -12.74 -21.30
CA VAL A 91 -3.21 -11.65 -20.40
C VAL A 91 -2.77 -10.45 -21.24
N ILE A 92 -1.92 -10.66 -22.25
CA ILE A 92 -1.44 -9.59 -23.13
C ILE A 92 -2.59 -8.92 -23.88
N GLU A 93 -3.53 -9.70 -24.41
CA GLU A 93 -4.73 -9.16 -25.05
C GLU A 93 -5.58 -8.33 -24.09
N ARG A 94 -5.77 -8.79 -22.84
CA ARG A 94 -6.47 -8.02 -21.80
C ARG A 94 -5.75 -6.73 -21.46
N VAL A 95 -4.42 -6.78 -21.27
CA VAL A 95 -3.59 -5.60 -20.96
C VAL A 95 -3.70 -4.59 -22.10
N ARG A 96 -3.55 -5.02 -23.37
CA ARG A 96 -3.65 -4.15 -24.54
C ARG A 96 -5.04 -3.53 -24.68
N LYS A 97 -6.10 -4.32 -24.44
CA LYS A 97 -7.49 -3.83 -24.51
C LYS A 97 -7.83 -2.84 -23.40
N GLN A 98 -7.32 -3.05 -22.19
CA GLN A 98 -7.62 -2.19 -21.04
C GLN A 98 -6.69 -0.98 -20.93
N GLY A 99 -5.48 -1.03 -21.51
CA GLY A 99 -4.52 0.07 -21.52
C GLY A 99 -4.22 0.59 -20.11
N PRO A 100 -4.24 1.92 -19.86
CA PRO A 100 -4.08 2.50 -18.53
C PRO A 100 -5.13 2.05 -17.50
N GLY A 101 -6.25 1.49 -17.97
CA GLY A 101 -7.30 0.91 -17.13
C GLY A 101 -6.97 -0.49 -16.60
N TYR A 102 -5.92 -1.16 -17.09
CA TYR A 102 -5.55 -2.49 -16.60
C TYR A 102 -5.30 -2.47 -15.10
N GLY A 103 -5.80 -3.51 -14.41
CA GLY A 103 -5.74 -3.61 -12.95
C GLY A 103 -6.77 -2.73 -12.20
N ARG A 104 -7.64 -1.98 -12.89
CA ARG A 104 -8.79 -1.34 -12.23
C ARG A 104 -9.77 -2.41 -11.74
N SER A 105 -10.34 -2.18 -10.57
CA SER A 105 -11.34 -3.07 -9.96
C SER A 105 -12.49 -2.23 -9.41
N ASN A 106 -13.69 -2.83 -9.34
CA ASN A 106 -14.86 -2.23 -8.68
C ASN A 106 -15.06 -2.79 -7.26
N VAL A 107 -14.02 -3.31 -6.61
CA VAL A 107 -14.15 -3.90 -5.28
C VAL A 107 -14.56 -2.86 -4.23
N GLY A 108 -14.11 -1.60 -4.38
CA GLY A 108 -14.42 -0.51 -3.48
C GLY A 108 -15.85 0.01 -3.59
N ARG A 109 -16.54 -0.23 -4.72
CA ARG A 109 -17.96 0.14 -4.93
C ARG A 109 -18.28 1.59 -4.56
N ARG A 110 -17.35 2.53 -4.84
CA ARG A 110 -17.42 3.96 -4.45
C ARG A 110 -17.64 4.21 -2.95
N ARG A 111 -17.24 3.27 -2.10
CA ARG A 111 -17.19 3.50 -0.66
C ARG A 111 -16.20 4.61 -0.36
N ARG A 112 -16.58 5.52 0.53
CA ARG A 112 -15.72 6.61 0.97
C ARG A 112 -14.62 6.09 1.88
N VAL A 113 -13.40 6.55 1.64
CA VAL A 113 -12.23 6.27 2.47
C VAL A 113 -11.44 7.56 2.63
N LEU A 114 -11.13 7.89 3.88
CA LEU A 114 -10.21 8.98 4.21
C LEU A 114 -8.82 8.39 4.42
N VAL A 115 -7.81 8.98 3.78
CA VAL A 115 -6.41 8.61 3.95
C VAL A 115 -5.67 9.85 4.44
N GLU A 116 -5.26 9.82 5.71
CA GLU A 116 -4.48 10.88 6.32
C GLU A 116 -3.00 10.54 6.25
N HIS A 117 -2.17 11.46 5.75
CA HIS A 117 -0.73 11.28 5.65
C HIS A 117 0.01 12.61 5.59
N THR A 118 1.35 12.55 5.60
CA THR A 118 2.26 13.71 5.66
C THR A 118 2.27 14.34 7.05
N ASN A 119 1.22 15.07 7.44
CA ASN A 119 1.01 15.67 8.76
C ASN A 119 2.28 16.28 9.38
N VAL A 120 2.97 17.10 8.60
CA VAL A 120 4.19 17.76 9.06
C VAL A 120 3.78 19.06 9.74
N ASN A 121 4.30 19.27 10.95
CA ASN A 121 4.11 20.53 11.64
C ASN A 121 4.68 21.68 10.79
N PRO A 122 3.98 22.83 10.70
CA PRO A 122 4.37 23.94 9.83
C PRO A 122 5.51 24.79 10.43
N ASN A 123 6.50 24.14 11.04
CA ASN A 123 7.61 24.78 11.76
C ASN A 123 8.99 24.51 11.11
N LYS A 124 9.06 23.66 10.08
CA LYS A 124 10.33 23.28 9.44
C LYS A 124 10.14 22.74 8.02
N ALA A 125 11.21 22.77 7.23
CA ALA A 125 11.25 22.13 5.93
C ALA A 125 11.12 20.60 6.01
N MET A 126 10.57 20.01 4.95
CA MET A 126 10.41 18.56 4.88
C MET A 126 11.74 17.85 4.61
N HIS A 127 12.03 16.77 5.34
CA HIS A 127 13.19 15.91 5.10
C HIS A 127 12.78 14.51 4.64
N ILE A 128 13.77 13.64 4.38
CA ILE A 128 13.57 12.27 3.85
C ILE A 128 12.60 11.41 4.70
N GLY A 129 12.50 11.70 6.00
CA GLY A 129 11.56 11.05 6.91
C GLY A 129 10.10 11.38 6.56
N HIS A 130 9.80 12.65 6.28
CA HIS A 130 8.48 13.08 5.85
C HIS A 130 8.17 12.59 4.43
N LEU A 131 9.17 12.55 3.54
CA LEU A 131 9.00 12.04 2.18
C LEU A 131 8.52 10.59 2.19
N ARG A 132 9.06 9.75 3.08
CA ARG A 132 8.59 8.36 3.24
C ARG A 132 7.10 8.30 3.57
N ASN A 133 6.63 9.09 4.54
CA ASN A 133 5.22 9.12 4.93
C ASN A 133 4.33 9.59 3.76
N ALA A 134 4.71 10.69 3.11
CA ALA A 134 3.99 11.26 1.98
C ALA A 134 3.86 10.26 0.81
N ILE A 135 4.95 9.57 0.44
CA ILE A 135 4.93 8.59 -0.67
C ILE A 135 4.08 7.37 -0.32
N ILE A 136 4.17 6.87 0.92
CA ILE A 136 3.36 5.72 1.35
C ILE A 136 1.87 6.09 1.31
N GLY A 137 1.50 7.24 1.86
CA GLY A 137 0.13 7.75 1.84
C GLY A 137 -0.40 7.93 0.42
N ASP A 138 0.34 8.61 -0.45
CA ASP A 138 -0.05 8.82 -1.85
C ASP A 138 -0.16 7.49 -2.62
N SER A 139 0.72 6.52 -2.34
CA SER A 139 0.65 5.17 -2.94
C SER A 139 -0.64 4.44 -2.54
N VAL A 140 -1.06 4.58 -1.28
CA VAL A 140 -2.33 4.03 -0.79
C VAL A 140 -3.52 4.73 -1.46
N VAL A 141 -3.50 6.06 -1.56
CA VAL A 141 -4.54 6.85 -2.25
C VAL A 141 -4.72 6.37 -3.69
N ARG A 142 -3.64 6.30 -4.47
CA ARG A 142 -3.67 5.84 -5.86
C ARG A 142 -4.17 4.41 -6.00
N THR A 143 -3.77 3.53 -5.09
CA THR A 143 -4.21 2.13 -5.08
C THR A 143 -5.71 2.03 -4.82
N LEU A 144 -6.22 2.73 -3.81
CA LEU A 144 -7.65 2.74 -3.48
C LEU A 144 -8.50 3.37 -4.59
N GLN A 145 -8.03 4.46 -5.22
CA GLN A 145 -8.69 5.04 -6.39
C GLN A 145 -8.75 4.05 -7.57
N LYS A 146 -7.66 3.30 -7.82
CA LYS A 146 -7.63 2.24 -8.84
C LYS A 146 -8.62 1.10 -8.54
N LEU A 147 -8.92 0.87 -7.26
CA LEU A 147 -9.90 -0.11 -6.76
C LEU A 147 -11.34 0.45 -6.65
N ASN A 148 -11.59 1.65 -7.19
CA ASN A 148 -12.88 2.35 -7.22
C ASN A 148 -13.45 2.69 -5.83
N TYR A 149 -12.59 3.11 -4.91
CA TYR A 149 -13.01 3.83 -3.70
C TYR A 149 -13.14 5.33 -3.99
N ASP A 150 -14.00 6.01 -3.23
CA ASP A 150 -14.10 7.47 -3.19
C ASP A 150 -13.11 7.98 -2.13
N VAL A 151 -11.90 8.32 -2.55
CA VAL A 151 -10.76 8.56 -1.63
C VAL A 151 -10.58 10.05 -1.39
N GLN A 152 -10.59 10.45 -0.13
CA GLN A 152 -10.21 11.79 0.31
C GLN A 152 -8.84 11.72 1.00
N ALA A 153 -7.85 12.39 0.43
CA ALA A 153 -6.55 12.56 1.08
C ALA A 153 -6.61 13.76 2.04
N CYS A 154 -6.15 13.57 3.26
CA CYS A 154 -6.10 14.61 4.30
C CYS A 154 -4.65 14.82 4.75
N ASN A 155 -4.30 16.09 4.93
CA ASN A 155 -3.04 16.51 5.53
C ASN A 155 -3.41 17.40 6.72
N TYR A 156 -3.25 16.87 7.92
CA TYR A 156 -3.52 17.62 9.15
C TYR A 156 -2.36 18.59 9.40
N ILE A 157 -2.70 19.85 9.63
CA ILE A 157 -1.74 20.92 9.94
C ILE A 157 -2.01 21.34 11.38
N ASP A 158 -1.04 21.12 12.26
CA ASP A 158 -1.08 21.61 13.63
C ASP A 158 -0.42 22.99 13.71
N ASP A 159 -1.22 24.05 13.61
CA ASP A 159 -0.80 25.44 13.76
C ASP A 159 -0.86 25.95 15.20
N THR A 160 -1.27 25.08 16.14
CA THR A 160 -1.42 25.43 17.57
C THR A 160 -0.40 24.74 18.48
N GLY A 161 0.41 23.83 17.93
CA GLY A 161 1.40 23.08 18.67
C GLY A 161 2.59 23.92 19.15
N VAL A 162 3.22 23.45 20.23
CA VAL A 162 4.40 24.10 20.86
C VAL A 162 5.50 24.38 19.84
N GLN A 163 5.74 23.45 18.92
CA GLN A 163 6.78 23.62 17.89
C GLN A 163 6.56 24.82 16.96
N VAL A 164 5.31 25.17 16.68
CA VAL A 164 4.97 26.38 15.92
C VAL A 164 5.14 27.60 16.80
N ALA A 165 4.70 27.52 18.06
CA ALA A 165 4.89 28.59 19.03
C ALA A 165 6.37 28.94 19.23
N ASP A 166 7.26 27.94 19.30
CA ASP A 166 8.72 28.13 19.42
C ASP A 166 9.29 28.92 18.24
N VAL A 167 8.88 28.58 17.02
CA VAL A 167 9.28 29.32 15.81
C VAL A 167 8.77 30.76 15.87
N VAL A 168 7.52 30.98 16.29
CA VAL A 168 6.97 32.33 16.47
C VAL A 168 7.75 33.13 17.52
N VAL A 169 8.09 32.53 18.66
CA VAL A 169 8.96 33.16 19.68
C VAL A 169 10.30 33.55 19.07
N GLY A 170 10.90 32.65 18.28
CA GLY A 170 12.12 32.92 17.54
C GLY A 170 12.00 34.14 16.62
N MET A 171 10.92 34.23 15.86
CA MET A 171 10.68 35.33 14.91
C MET A 171 10.57 36.67 15.65
N LEU A 172 9.87 36.66 16.78
CA LEU A 172 9.56 37.86 17.55
C LEU A 172 10.73 38.35 18.41
N PHE A 173 11.47 37.44 19.06
CA PHE A 173 12.31 37.81 20.21
C PHE A 173 13.79 37.39 20.12
N LEU A 174 14.16 36.46 19.24
CA LEU A 174 15.54 35.95 19.22
C LEU A 174 16.55 36.97 18.67
N ASP A 175 16.23 37.57 17.53
CA ASP A 175 17.09 38.54 16.83
C ASP A 175 16.51 39.96 16.87
N GLU A 176 17.38 40.98 16.85
CA GLU A 176 16.95 42.37 16.66
C GLU A 176 16.46 42.61 15.22
N PRO A 177 15.45 43.46 14.99
CA PRO A 177 14.68 44.19 16.01
C PRO A 177 13.67 43.29 16.74
N ARG A 178 13.65 43.32 18.07
CA ARG A 178 12.65 42.57 18.86
C ARG A 178 11.25 43.16 18.70
N TYR A 179 10.24 42.30 18.70
CA TYR A 179 8.85 42.71 18.65
C TYR A 179 8.49 43.55 19.89
N ALA A 180 7.97 44.76 19.66
CA ALA A 180 7.67 45.74 20.70
C ALA A 180 6.16 45.86 21.02
N GLY A 181 5.34 44.94 20.52
CA GLY A 181 3.87 45.02 20.61
C GLY A 181 3.23 45.74 19.42
N GLY A 182 1.90 45.61 19.28
CA GLY A 182 1.12 46.22 18.20
C GLY A 182 0.64 45.22 17.14
N ASP A 183 0.29 45.71 15.97
CA ASP A 183 -0.16 44.93 14.82
C ASP A 183 0.80 45.03 13.61
N ASP A 184 1.91 45.77 13.75
CA ASP A 184 2.95 45.90 12.74
C ASP A 184 4.04 44.83 12.92
N PHE A 185 4.09 43.90 11.96
CA PHE A 185 5.10 42.85 11.88
C PHE A 185 6.14 43.11 10.79
N SER A 186 6.16 44.29 10.16
CA SER A 186 7.08 44.61 9.05
C SER A 186 8.55 44.41 9.44
N ALA A 187 8.93 44.84 10.65
CA ALA A 187 10.27 44.67 11.19
C ALA A 187 10.63 43.19 11.46
N VAL A 188 9.64 42.35 11.78
CA VAL A 188 9.81 40.90 11.96
C VAL A 188 10.00 40.22 10.61
N TRP A 189 9.16 40.54 9.62
CA TRP A 189 9.27 40.01 8.26
C TRP A 189 10.57 40.43 7.57
N ALA A 190 11.05 41.65 7.85
CA ALA A 190 12.34 42.13 7.35
C ALA A 190 13.53 41.24 7.76
N LYS A 191 13.43 40.48 8.86
CA LYS A 191 14.48 39.52 9.28
C LYS A 191 14.60 38.34 8.30
N TYR A 192 13.47 37.89 7.76
CA TYR A 192 13.41 36.88 6.72
C TYR A 192 13.80 37.47 5.36
N ASP A 193 13.16 38.58 4.98
CA ASP A 193 13.30 39.17 3.64
C ASP A 193 14.72 39.69 3.35
N ASN A 194 15.38 40.26 4.37
CA ASN A 194 16.73 40.83 4.20
C ASN A 194 17.85 39.83 4.48
N GLY A 195 17.51 38.60 4.91
CA GLY A 195 18.44 37.53 5.24
C GLY A 195 19.48 37.93 6.28
N SER A 196 19.24 37.64 7.56
CA SER A 196 20.35 37.60 8.53
C SER A 196 21.48 36.73 7.96
N GLU A 197 22.75 37.18 8.11
CA GLU A 197 23.92 36.65 7.40
C GLU A 197 23.91 35.12 7.25
N GLY A 198 23.57 34.63 6.05
CA GLY A 198 23.44 33.19 5.74
C GLY A 198 22.14 32.78 5.03
N ASN A 199 21.07 33.60 5.09
CA ASN A 199 19.71 33.19 4.68
C ASN A 199 19.22 33.75 3.32
N ALA A 200 20.06 34.47 2.57
CA ALA A 200 19.65 35.11 1.31
C ALA A 200 19.22 34.05 0.27
N GLY A 201 17.92 33.99 -0.03
CA GLY A 201 17.32 33.06 -1.01
C GLY A 201 16.84 31.73 -0.43
N GLN A 202 16.83 31.57 0.90
CA GLN A 202 16.27 30.39 1.57
C GLN A 202 14.73 30.46 1.60
N SER A 203 14.05 29.33 1.45
CA SER A 203 12.60 29.26 1.61
C SER A 203 12.19 29.35 3.08
N PHE A 204 10.99 29.88 3.32
CA PHE A 204 10.47 30.15 4.67
C PHE A 204 10.52 28.93 5.61
N ASP A 205 10.22 27.74 5.10
CA ASP A 205 10.25 26.50 5.87
C ASP A 205 11.65 26.11 6.35
N TYR A 206 12.68 26.37 5.54
CA TYR A 206 14.07 26.17 5.93
C TYR A 206 14.53 27.24 6.92
N TRP A 207 14.09 28.49 6.76
CA TRP A 207 14.35 29.53 7.75
C TRP A 207 13.74 29.19 9.12
N CYS A 208 12.50 28.70 9.15
CA CYS A 208 11.84 28.22 10.37
C CYS A 208 12.57 27.02 11.00
N TRP A 209 13.15 26.12 10.18
CA TRP A 209 13.97 25.02 10.69
C TRP A 209 15.18 25.55 11.48
N ASP A 210 15.93 26.47 10.88
CA ASP A 210 17.12 27.04 11.52
C ASP A 210 16.73 27.83 12.78
N LEU A 211 15.63 28.57 12.71
CA LEU A 211 15.09 29.32 13.84
C LEU A 211 14.69 28.41 14.99
N TYR A 212 14.00 27.30 14.72
CA TYR A 212 13.61 26.31 15.73
C TYR A 212 14.82 25.74 16.49
N ALA A 213 15.91 25.42 15.78
CA ALA A 213 17.13 24.94 16.41
C ALA A 213 17.77 26.00 17.32
N ARG A 214 17.80 27.26 16.88
CA ARG A 214 18.36 28.38 17.64
C ARG A 214 17.51 28.74 18.87
N VAL A 215 16.18 28.68 18.75
CA VAL A 215 15.26 28.89 19.88
C VAL A 215 15.46 27.82 20.94
N THR A 216 15.61 26.55 20.53
CA THR A 216 15.90 25.45 21.46
C THR A 216 17.20 25.71 22.23
N GLN A 217 18.26 26.14 21.54
CA GLN A 217 19.53 26.51 22.18
C GLN A 217 19.39 27.73 23.12
N ALA A 218 18.54 28.69 22.78
CA ALA A 218 18.29 29.85 23.62
C ALA A 218 17.57 29.46 24.92
N PHE A 219 16.55 28.59 24.85
CA PHE A 219 15.88 28.07 26.05
C PHE A 219 16.81 27.23 26.93
N GLU A 220 17.73 26.48 26.34
CA GLU A 220 18.76 25.74 27.11
C GLU A 220 19.75 26.68 27.81
N ALA A 221 20.01 27.87 27.25
CA ALA A 221 20.91 28.86 27.82
C ALA A 221 20.22 29.76 28.87
N ASP A 222 18.92 30.01 28.71
CA ASP A 222 18.09 30.84 29.59
C ASP A 222 16.65 30.30 29.64
N GLU A 223 16.30 29.62 30.73
CA GLU A 223 14.95 29.08 30.95
C GLU A 223 13.88 30.16 31.18
N SER A 224 14.27 31.44 31.35
CA SER A 224 13.34 32.56 31.56
C SER A 224 12.89 33.25 30.27
N LEU A 225 13.49 32.85 29.14
CA LEU A 225 13.15 33.28 27.79
C LEU A 225 11.85 32.61 27.30
#